data_AF-A0A9D8FEX9-F1
#
_entry.id   AF-A0A9D8FEX9-F1
#
_cell.length_a   1.000
_cell.length_b   1.000
_cell.length_c   1.000
_cell.angle_alpha   90.00
_cell.angle_beta   90.00
_cell.angle_gamma   90.00
#
_symmetry.space_group_name_H-M   'P 1'
#
loop_
_entity.id
_entity.type
_entity.pdbx_description
1 polymer ?
#
loop_
_entity_poly.entity_id
_entity_poly.type
_entity_poly.pdbx_seq_one_letter_code
_entity_poly.pdbx_strand_id
1 'polypeptide(L)'
;MKHIKTICFLLFCFSSSAVNAKTEVGEVQYVRGVLTSQSDGEMARIIGKKSDLFNGDVLNTGTRGFAIIKLDDGTKMTLRPNTKFHIKDVNVKKGEETGFFSLIRGGFRAITGAISKRSASAFRVQTPVATIGIRGTEFDARLCDTDCNDENNKIKEASEEESPVIGRIALLRGKASSEDDKGKARPLSVGAAIYERDQIQTRMNSYAVIAFNDKSRVTMSPNSAFKIEEHQFKPEAPAENNAFVSFLRGGMRLVTGLIGKLNRPAYKVGTPTATIGIRGTGFDLVCEGRCVSEQSSYYNPVKETAVAKVLNFLIRPSLAADTNGMYAKVWSGMIELQLSSGTIFLKDGKAAFLKNGYTTPVILPDIPVRFRNMGGAPRPDKVDVKDDLFGGVKQEDVKPGLYVNVRQGDVQVQGDDGKVIDLGKGEAGLAGLDGLTARLKFIPKFQEFDPLPKPSHFNAKQENIINFLGLEKEEKSEFECTIQ
;
A
#
# COMPACT_ATOMS: atom_id res chain seq x y z
N MET A 1 73.06 18.76 -50.42
CA MET A 1 72.01 19.75 -50.04
C MET A 1 70.82 19.51 -50.99
N LYS A 2 69.96 18.54 -50.66
CA LYS A 2 68.59 18.66 -50.11
C LYS A 2 67.56 19.25 -51.09
N HIS A 3 66.94 18.35 -51.88
CA HIS A 3 65.62 18.53 -52.48
C HIS A 3 64.55 18.20 -51.42
N ILE A 4 63.65 19.14 -51.14
CA ILE A 4 62.51 18.95 -50.23
C ILE A 4 61.28 18.68 -51.10
N LYS A 5 60.73 17.46 -50.99
CA LYS A 5 59.44 17.06 -51.57
C LYS A 5 58.32 17.49 -50.62
N THR A 6 57.44 18.37 -51.08
CA THR A 6 56.20 18.76 -50.38
C THR A 6 55.17 17.64 -50.55
N ILE A 7 54.86 16.94 -49.46
CA ILE A 7 53.81 15.93 -49.36
C ILE A 7 52.51 16.65 -48.98
N CYS A 8 51.51 16.59 -49.87
CA CYS A 8 50.17 17.08 -49.64
C CYS A 8 49.39 16.00 -48.88
N PHE A 9 49.13 16.24 -47.58
CA PHE A 9 48.38 15.34 -46.71
C PHE A 9 46.89 15.69 -46.81
N LEU A 10 46.11 14.85 -47.48
CA LEU A 10 44.66 15.00 -47.63
C LEU A 10 43.99 14.56 -46.32
N LEU A 11 43.59 15.53 -45.49
CA LEU A 11 42.91 15.32 -44.22
C LEU A 11 41.43 14.98 -44.50
N PHE A 12 41.09 13.69 -44.47
CA PHE A 12 39.73 13.20 -44.63
C PHE A 12 38.96 13.37 -43.31
N CYS A 13 38.14 14.43 -43.21
CA CYS A 13 37.25 14.68 -42.07
C CYS A 13 36.12 13.62 -42.05
N PHE A 14 36.30 12.54 -41.30
CA PHE A 14 35.21 11.66 -40.87
C PHE A 14 34.37 12.42 -39.82
N SER A 15 33.25 13.00 -40.23
CA SER A 15 32.21 13.47 -39.32
C SER A 15 31.48 12.26 -38.73
N SER A 16 31.94 11.79 -37.57
CA SER A 16 31.22 10.80 -36.76
C SER A 16 29.98 11.45 -36.15
N SER A 17 28.84 11.30 -36.83
CA SER A 17 27.53 11.57 -36.22
C SER A 17 27.33 10.55 -35.09
N ALA A 18 27.32 11.02 -33.85
CA ALA A 18 26.92 10.20 -32.72
C ALA A 18 25.42 9.85 -32.86
N VAL A 19 25.13 8.63 -33.29
CA VAL A 19 23.77 8.07 -33.24
C VAL A 19 23.47 7.86 -31.76
N ASN A 20 22.57 8.67 -31.22
CA ASN A 20 22.11 8.52 -29.84
C ASN A 20 21.22 7.28 -29.79
N ALA A 21 21.76 6.17 -29.28
CA ALA A 21 21.02 4.91 -29.18
C ALA A 21 19.88 5.09 -28.17
N LYS A 22 18.64 4.97 -28.63
CA LYS A 22 17.47 4.97 -27.74
C LYS A 22 17.57 3.78 -26.78
N THR A 23 17.37 4.04 -25.49
CA THR A 23 17.38 3.00 -24.47
C THR A 23 16.11 2.18 -24.58
N GLU A 24 16.25 0.91 -24.92
CA GLU A 24 15.18 -0.09 -24.83
C GLU A 24 14.77 -0.26 -23.36
N VAL A 25 13.47 -0.39 -23.13
CA VAL A 25 12.89 -0.49 -21.78
C VAL A 25 11.86 -1.60 -21.64
N GLY A 26 11.61 -2.34 -22.73
CA GLY A 26 10.66 -3.45 -22.73
C GLY A 26 10.18 -3.82 -24.12
N GLU A 27 9.11 -4.62 -24.15
CA GLU A 27 8.53 -5.21 -25.36
C GLU A 27 7.00 -5.17 -25.33
N VAL A 28 6.41 -5.25 -26.53
CA VAL A 28 4.97 -5.49 -26.70
C VAL A 28 4.68 -6.99 -26.65
N GLN A 29 3.91 -7.44 -25.65
CA GLN A 29 3.55 -8.85 -25.50
C GLN A 29 2.35 -9.27 -26.35
N TYR A 30 1.41 -8.35 -26.57
CA TYR A 30 0.19 -8.60 -27.33
C TYR A 30 -0.42 -7.30 -27.85
N VAL A 31 -1.04 -7.36 -29.02
CA VAL A 31 -1.83 -6.27 -29.60
C VAL A 31 -3.07 -6.86 -30.24
N ARG A 32 -4.23 -6.24 -29.98
CA ARG A 32 -5.43 -6.38 -30.79
C ARG A 32 -5.76 -5.02 -31.38
N GLY A 33 -6.10 -4.97 -32.67
CA GLY A 33 -6.32 -3.71 -33.38
C GLY A 33 -5.02 -2.96 -33.66
N VAL A 34 -5.09 -1.63 -33.72
CA VAL A 34 -3.93 -0.77 -34.05
C VAL A 34 -3.27 -0.25 -32.77
N LEU A 35 -1.95 -0.43 -32.70
CA LEU A 35 -1.04 0.22 -31.75
C LEU A 35 0.03 0.96 -32.54
N THR A 36 0.23 2.24 -32.25
CA THR A 36 1.35 3.02 -32.79
C THR A 36 2.28 3.49 -31.68
N SER A 37 3.56 3.62 -32.01
CA SER A 37 4.56 4.31 -31.19
C SER A 37 5.12 5.50 -31.95
N GLN A 38 5.31 6.61 -31.25
CA GLN A 38 5.93 7.82 -31.76
C GLN A 38 6.96 8.32 -30.74
N SER A 39 8.22 8.39 -31.12
CA SER A 39 9.25 9.06 -30.32
C SER A 39 9.37 10.53 -30.73
N ASP A 40 10.05 11.34 -29.92
CA ASP A 40 10.24 12.76 -30.21
C ASP A 40 10.96 13.01 -31.55
N GLY A 41 10.44 13.93 -32.34
CA GLY A 41 10.95 14.26 -33.68
C GLY A 41 10.76 13.18 -34.75
N GLU A 42 10.15 12.04 -34.45
CA GLU A 42 9.93 10.94 -35.39
C GLU A 42 8.47 10.79 -35.81
N MET A 43 8.28 10.23 -37.00
CA MET A 43 6.95 9.84 -37.49
C MET A 43 6.42 8.65 -36.71
N ALA A 44 5.11 8.66 -36.44
CA ALA A 44 4.47 7.52 -35.78
C ALA A 44 4.60 6.24 -36.63
N ARG A 45 4.92 5.13 -35.99
CA ARG A 45 5.01 3.80 -36.61
C ARG A 45 4.03 2.83 -35.96
N ILE A 46 3.47 1.91 -36.75
CA ILE A 46 2.67 0.79 -36.21
C ILE A 46 3.64 -0.21 -35.58
N ILE A 47 3.33 -0.64 -34.36
CA ILE A 47 4.12 -1.63 -33.62
C ILE A 47 3.25 -2.83 -33.25
N GLY A 48 3.86 -4.01 -33.32
CA GLY A 48 3.17 -5.28 -33.13
C GLY A 48 3.75 -6.09 -31.97
N LYS A 49 3.30 -7.34 -31.85
CA LYS A 49 3.85 -8.29 -30.90
C LYS A 49 5.36 -8.46 -31.09
N LYS A 50 6.11 -8.50 -29.98
CA LYS A 50 7.59 -8.53 -29.89
C LYS A 50 8.30 -7.27 -30.41
N SER A 51 7.59 -6.19 -30.68
CA SER A 51 8.26 -4.91 -30.96
C SER A 51 8.83 -4.32 -29.67
N ASP A 52 10.05 -3.81 -29.75
CA ASP A 52 10.74 -3.16 -28.65
C ASP A 52 10.15 -1.78 -28.34
N LEU A 53 10.18 -1.42 -27.06
CA LEU A 53 9.72 -0.16 -26.51
C LEU A 53 10.92 0.65 -26.01
N PHE A 54 10.89 1.96 -26.21
CA PHE A 54 12.01 2.83 -25.87
C PHE A 54 11.59 3.96 -24.93
N ASN A 55 12.56 4.49 -24.16
CA ASN A 55 12.36 5.76 -23.45
C ASN A 55 12.03 6.88 -24.44
N GLY A 56 11.03 7.70 -24.10
CA GLY A 56 10.48 8.76 -24.94
C GLY A 56 9.33 8.32 -25.86
N ASP A 57 8.97 7.03 -25.88
CA ASP A 57 7.89 6.54 -26.74
C ASP A 57 6.51 6.98 -26.24
N VAL A 58 5.71 7.50 -27.18
CA VAL A 58 4.29 7.77 -27.00
C VAL A 58 3.49 6.69 -27.72
N LEU A 59 2.87 5.81 -26.93
CA LEU A 59 2.04 4.71 -27.38
C LEU A 59 0.59 5.18 -27.57
N ASN A 60 -0.02 4.84 -28.71
CA ASN A 60 -1.41 5.16 -29.00
C ASN A 60 -2.19 3.90 -29.41
N THR A 61 -3.25 3.58 -28.67
CA THR A 61 -4.19 2.51 -29.04
C THR A 61 -5.41 3.08 -29.77
N GLY A 62 -5.87 2.36 -30.79
CA GLY A 62 -7.09 2.72 -31.54
C GLY A 62 -8.39 2.52 -30.74
N THR A 63 -9.52 2.88 -31.35
CA THR A 63 -10.88 2.83 -30.76
C THR A 63 -11.35 1.44 -30.36
N ARG A 64 -10.92 0.41 -31.09
CA ARG A 64 -11.15 -1.01 -30.78
C ARG A 64 -9.85 -1.74 -30.43
N GLY A 65 -8.77 -0.99 -30.20
CA GLY A 65 -7.43 -1.52 -30.01
C GLY A 65 -7.06 -1.62 -28.54
N PHE A 66 -6.38 -2.69 -28.12
CA PHE A 66 -5.73 -2.76 -26.82
C PHE A 66 -4.39 -3.46 -26.96
N ALA A 67 -3.49 -3.16 -26.03
CA ALA A 67 -2.14 -3.74 -26.03
C ALA A 67 -1.73 -4.19 -24.65
N ILE A 68 -0.89 -5.22 -24.58
CA ILE A 68 -0.20 -5.63 -23.36
C ILE A 68 1.27 -5.42 -23.59
N ILE A 69 1.89 -4.59 -22.76
CA ILE A 69 3.32 -4.30 -22.77
C ILE A 69 3.98 -4.87 -21.52
N LYS A 70 5.25 -5.24 -21.64
CA LYS A 70 6.08 -5.68 -20.51
C LYS A 70 7.38 -4.90 -20.53
N LEU A 71 7.72 -4.32 -19.38
CA LEU A 71 8.97 -3.62 -19.17
C LEU A 71 10.05 -4.55 -18.61
N ASP A 72 11.30 -4.12 -18.71
CA ASP A 72 12.47 -4.91 -18.29
C ASP A 72 12.51 -5.16 -16.77
N ASP A 73 11.87 -4.29 -15.98
CA ASP A 73 11.72 -4.50 -14.53
C ASP A 73 10.67 -5.56 -14.17
N GLY A 74 10.00 -6.13 -15.17
CA GLY A 74 8.92 -7.09 -15.03
C GLY A 74 7.54 -6.48 -14.87
N THR A 75 7.40 -5.15 -14.90
CA THR A 75 6.09 -4.48 -14.94
C THR A 75 5.34 -4.92 -16.19
N LYS A 76 4.06 -5.27 -16.05
CA LYS A 76 3.18 -5.53 -17.19
C LYS A 76 2.02 -4.54 -17.17
N MET A 77 1.66 -4.00 -18.33
CA MET A 77 0.54 -3.09 -18.45
C MET A 77 -0.39 -3.48 -19.60
N THR A 78 -1.70 -3.43 -19.36
CA THR A 78 -2.72 -3.50 -20.40
C THR A 78 -3.18 -2.07 -20.71
N LEU A 79 -2.91 -1.56 -21.91
CA LEU A 79 -3.39 -0.27 -22.40
C LEU A 79 -4.80 -0.45 -22.98
N ARG A 80 -5.78 0.30 -22.45
CA ARG A 80 -7.18 0.27 -22.91
C ARG A 80 -7.32 0.85 -24.32
N PRO A 81 -8.45 0.66 -25.01
CA PRO A 81 -8.79 1.46 -26.18
C PRO A 81 -8.74 2.96 -25.91
N ASN A 82 -8.41 3.72 -26.97
CA ASN A 82 -8.30 5.17 -26.95
C ASN A 82 -7.29 5.72 -25.93
N THR A 83 -6.19 5.00 -25.70
CA THR A 83 -5.16 5.39 -24.75
C THR A 83 -4.02 6.08 -25.47
N LYS A 84 -3.55 7.21 -24.92
CA LYS A 84 -2.27 7.83 -25.26
C LYS A 84 -1.39 7.80 -24.02
N PHE A 85 -0.32 7.01 -24.07
CA PHE A 85 0.53 6.70 -22.93
C PHE A 85 2.00 6.97 -23.29
N HIS A 86 2.68 7.78 -22.49
CA HIS A 86 4.06 8.18 -22.73
C HIS A 86 4.99 7.51 -21.72
N ILE A 87 5.97 6.75 -22.22
CA ILE A 87 7.06 6.20 -21.43
C ILE A 87 8.15 7.28 -21.33
N LYS A 88 8.16 8.06 -20.25
CA LYS A 88 9.04 9.22 -20.14
C LYS A 88 10.47 8.80 -19.80
N ASP A 89 10.62 8.03 -18.73
CA ASP A 89 11.91 7.58 -18.24
C ASP A 89 11.77 6.31 -17.42
N VAL A 90 12.41 5.24 -17.88
CA VAL A 90 12.52 3.97 -17.19
C VAL A 90 14.00 3.61 -17.07
N ASN A 91 14.45 3.46 -15.83
CA ASN A 91 15.77 2.99 -15.47
C ASN A 91 15.64 1.85 -14.44
N VAL A 92 16.17 0.68 -14.78
CA VAL A 92 16.14 -0.51 -13.92
C VAL A 92 17.41 -0.68 -13.09
N LYS A 93 18.42 0.18 -13.30
CA LYS A 93 19.71 0.10 -12.63
C LYS A 93 19.53 0.32 -11.12
N LYS A 94 20.14 -0.58 -10.35
CA LYS A 94 20.04 -0.58 -8.89
C LYS A 94 20.63 0.71 -8.30
N GLY A 95 19.86 1.41 -7.48
CA GLY A 95 20.25 2.68 -6.85
C GLY A 95 19.94 3.93 -7.69
N GLU A 96 19.54 3.76 -8.95
CA GLU A 96 19.16 4.82 -9.88
C GLU A 96 17.79 4.51 -10.51
N GLU A 97 16.97 3.69 -9.84
CA GLU A 97 15.71 3.22 -10.42
C GLU A 97 14.74 4.38 -10.66
N THR A 98 14.23 4.49 -11.88
CA THR A 98 13.17 5.44 -12.27
C THR A 98 12.12 4.71 -13.09
N GLY A 99 10.85 5.03 -12.85
CA GLY A 99 9.72 4.52 -13.62
C GLY A 99 8.69 5.62 -13.78
N PHE A 100 8.97 6.57 -14.65
CA PHE A 100 8.12 7.73 -14.89
C PHE A 100 7.35 7.58 -16.19
N PHE A 101 6.03 7.65 -16.08
CA PHE A 101 5.11 7.53 -17.19
C PHE A 101 4.14 8.70 -17.19
N SER A 102 3.46 8.91 -18.32
CA SER A 102 2.33 9.83 -18.39
C SER A 102 1.15 9.23 -19.13
N LEU A 103 -0.02 9.29 -18.49
CA LEU A 103 -1.30 8.97 -19.12
C LEU A 103 -1.94 10.27 -19.60
N ILE A 104 -2.00 10.45 -20.91
CA ILE A 104 -2.54 11.68 -21.52
C ILE A 104 -4.06 11.55 -21.75
N ARG A 105 -4.54 10.36 -22.15
CA ARG A 105 -5.96 10.01 -22.29
C ARG A 105 -6.18 8.51 -22.22
N GLY A 106 -7.42 8.08 -22.00
CA GLY A 106 -7.80 6.68 -21.95
C GLY A 106 -7.44 6.06 -20.60
N GLY A 107 -6.92 4.83 -20.60
CA GLY A 107 -6.57 4.19 -19.33
C GLY A 107 -5.69 2.96 -19.50
N PHE A 108 -5.22 2.45 -18.38
CA PHE A 108 -4.41 1.24 -18.36
C PHE A 108 -4.61 0.49 -17.05
N ARG A 109 -4.22 -0.78 -17.08
CA ARG A 109 -4.05 -1.60 -15.88
C ARG A 109 -2.59 -1.96 -15.78
N ALA A 110 -2.04 -2.00 -14.57
CA ALA A 110 -0.64 -2.34 -14.37
C ALA A 110 -0.45 -3.27 -13.19
N ILE A 111 0.48 -4.22 -13.34
CA ILE A 111 1.13 -4.93 -12.24
C ILE A 111 2.59 -4.50 -12.22
N THR A 112 3.02 -3.90 -11.12
CA THR A 112 4.35 -3.30 -11.03
C THR A 112 5.46 -4.31 -10.73
N GLY A 113 6.61 -4.07 -11.33
CA GLY A 113 7.81 -4.89 -11.25
C GLY A 113 8.77 -4.50 -10.14
N ALA A 114 10.06 -4.76 -10.38
CA ALA A 114 11.12 -4.59 -9.41
C ALA A 114 11.39 -3.13 -9.00
N ILE A 115 11.13 -2.14 -9.89
CA ILE A 115 11.36 -0.72 -9.58
C ILE A 115 10.53 -0.32 -8.36
N SER A 116 9.22 -0.58 -8.40
CA SER A 116 8.30 -0.17 -7.33
C SER A 116 8.55 -0.92 -6.01
N LYS A 117 9.07 -2.16 -6.07
CA LYS A 117 9.45 -2.94 -4.87
C LYS A 117 10.74 -2.45 -4.22
N ARG A 118 11.72 -2.01 -5.01
CA ARG A 118 13.03 -1.53 -4.51
C ARG A 118 12.96 -0.06 -4.06
N SER A 119 12.23 0.76 -4.80
CA SER A 119 12.05 2.18 -4.52
C SER A 119 10.58 2.56 -4.61
N ALA A 120 9.95 2.65 -3.44
CA ALA A 120 8.53 2.98 -3.26
C ALA A 120 8.12 4.36 -3.81
N SER A 121 9.07 5.20 -4.20
CA SER A 121 8.80 6.51 -4.81
C SER A 121 9.24 6.59 -6.27
N ALA A 122 9.96 5.59 -6.81
CA ALA A 122 10.51 5.66 -8.17
C ALA A 122 9.45 5.50 -9.26
N PHE A 123 8.35 4.78 -8.97
CA PHE A 123 7.31 4.51 -9.94
C PHE A 123 6.18 5.55 -9.85
N ARG A 124 6.04 6.37 -10.89
CA ARG A 124 5.06 7.45 -10.97
C ARG A 124 4.35 7.49 -12.32
N VAL A 125 3.06 7.81 -12.29
CA VAL A 125 2.27 8.07 -13.49
C VAL A 125 1.65 9.45 -13.38
N GLN A 126 2.06 10.36 -14.26
CA GLN A 126 1.50 11.70 -14.34
C GLN A 126 0.28 11.73 -15.27
N THR A 127 -0.79 12.37 -14.83
CA THR A 127 -1.96 12.66 -15.64
C THR A 127 -2.19 14.18 -15.69
N PRO A 128 -3.16 14.67 -16.48
CA PRO A 128 -3.47 16.10 -16.51
C PRO A 128 -4.02 16.68 -15.20
N VAL A 129 -4.49 15.85 -14.27
CA VAL A 129 -5.21 16.29 -13.05
C VAL A 129 -4.61 15.74 -11.74
N ALA A 130 -3.64 14.81 -11.83
CA ALA A 130 -3.04 14.18 -10.68
C ALA A 130 -1.74 13.44 -11.01
N THR A 131 -0.96 13.14 -9.97
CA THR A 131 0.16 12.21 -10.02
C THR A 131 -0.13 10.97 -9.19
N ILE A 132 0.02 9.79 -9.80
CA ILE A 132 -0.13 8.50 -9.14
C ILE A 132 1.27 8.01 -8.72
N GLY A 133 1.50 7.85 -7.42
CA GLY A 133 2.69 7.21 -6.85
C GLY A 133 2.40 5.77 -6.46
N ILE A 134 3.23 4.83 -6.90
CA ILE A 134 2.90 3.39 -6.81
C ILE A 134 3.91 2.61 -5.97
N ARG A 135 3.39 1.74 -5.08
CA ARG A 135 4.17 0.89 -4.18
C ARG A 135 3.78 -0.59 -4.25
N GLY A 136 4.38 -1.31 -5.20
CA GLY A 136 4.26 -2.77 -5.34
C GLY A 136 2.83 -3.24 -5.54
N THR A 137 2.12 -2.63 -6.49
CA THR A 137 0.68 -2.81 -6.68
C THR A 137 0.27 -3.44 -8.00
N GLU A 138 -0.96 -3.97 -7.98
CA GLU A 138 -1.81 -4.18 -9.14
C GLU A 138 -2.94 -3.15 -9.06
N PHE A 139 -3.08 -2.30 -10.08
CA PHE A 139 -4.03 -1.20 -10.08
C PHE A 139 -4.51 -0.84 -11.49
N ASP A 140 -5.67 -0.19 -11.53
CA ASP A 140 -6.33 0.29 -12.74
C ASP A 140 -6.39 1.83 -12.68
N ALA A 141 -6.02 2.51 -13.75
CA ALA A 141 -6.13 3.96 -13.88
C ALA A 141 -6.89 4.30 -15.16
N ARG A 142 -7.96 5.09 -15.03
CA ARG A 142 -8.77 5.56 -16.16
C ARG A 142 -8.96 7.06 -16.07
N LEU A 143 -8.50 7.79 -17.09
CA LEU A 143 -8.85 9.19 -17.27
C LEU A 143 -10.16 9.25 -18.06
N CYS A 144 -11.24 9.54 -17.35
CA CYS A 144 -12.60 9.57 -17.84
C CYS A 144 -12.96 10.95 -18.37
N ASP A 145 -13.68 10.95 -19.48
CA ASP A 145 -14.44 12.10 -19.96
C ASP A 145 -15.94 11.77 -19.79
N THR A 146 -16.74 11.85 -20.85
CA THR A 146 -18.16 11.43 -20.82
C THR A 146 -18.35 9.91 -20.98
N ASP A 147 -17.36 9.20 -21.52
CA ASP A 147 -17.43 7.77 -21.87
C ASP A 147 -17.65 6.84 -20.67
N CYS A 148 -16.98 7.12 -19.56
CA CYS A 148 -17.05 6.27 -18.38
C CYS A 148 -18.43 6.23 -17.75
N ASN A 149 -19.21 7.33 -17.82
CA ASN A 149 -20.57 7.35 -17.27
C ASN A 149 -21.50 6.43 -18.07
N ASP A 150 -21.38 6.47 -19.40
CA ASP A 150 -22.13 5.58 -20.28
C ASP A 150 -21.73 4.11 -20.09
N GLU A 151 -20.43 3.81 -19.95
CA GLU A 151 -19.95 2.46 -19.60
C GLU A 151 -20.53 2.00 -18.24
N ASN A 152 -20.52 2.88 -17.23
CA ASN A 152 -21.00 2.58 -15.89
C ASN A 152 -22.50 2.28 -15.86
N ASN A 153 -23.30 3.06 -16.59
CA ASN A 153 -24.76 2.93 -16.63
C ASN A 153 -25.24 1.68 -17.39
N LYS A 154 -24.42 1.14 -18.30
CA LYS A 154 -24.71 -0.11 -19.01
C LYS A 154 -24.58 -1.35 -18.11
N ILE A 155 -23.81 -1.24 -17.01
CA ILE A 155 -23.54 -2.35 -16.09
C ILE A 155 -24.68 -2.43 -15.06
N LYS A 156 -25.40 -3.55 -15.06
CA LYS A 156 -26.60 -3.76 -14.22
C LYS A 156 -26.24 -4.23 -12.81
N GLU A 157 -25.08 -4.84 -12.66
CA GLU A 157 -24.51 -5.30 -11.40
C GLU A 157 -24.35 -4.12 -10.43
N ALA A 158 -24.60 -4.37 -9.15
CA ALA A 158 -24.37 -3.38 -8.09
C ALA A 158 -22.90 -3.45 -7.65
N SER A 159 -22.31 -2.28 -7.38
CA SER A 159 -21.03 -2.19 -6.69
C SER A 159 -21.26 -2.35 -5.18
N GLU A 160 -20.47 -3.19 -4.52
CA GLU A 160 -20.59 -3.41 -3.08
C GLU A 160 -19.88 -2.30 -2.28
N GLU A 161 -20.47 -1.88 -1.15
CA GLU A 161 -19.90 -0.87 -0.23
C GLU A 161 -18.90 -1.48 0.79
N GLU A 162 -18.58 -2.77 0.68
CA GLU A 162 -17.76 -3.47 1.67
C GLU A 162 -16.26 -3.26 1.40
N SER A 163 -15.67 -2.26 2.07
CA SER A 163 -14.23 -2.08 2.06
C SER A 163 -13.56 -3.05 3.05
N PRO A 164 -12.53 -3.81 2.64
CA PRO A 164 -11.76 -4.65 3.55
C PRO A 164 -10.89 -3.83 4.53
N VAL A 165 -10.86 -2.50 4.41
CA VAL A 165 -10.03 -1.62 5.24
C VAL A 165 -10.69 -1.40 6.60
N ILE A 166 -10.11 -1.99 7.64
CA ILE A 166 -10.60 -1.87 9.02
C ILE A 166 -9.96 -0.72 9.80
N GLY A 167 -8.81 -0.23 9.33
CA GLY A 167 -8.06 0.83 9.99
C GLY A 167 -7.09 1.54 9.06
N ARG A 168 -6.50 2.62 9.54
CA ARG A 168 -5.54 3.45 8.81
C ARG A 168 -4.48 4.04 9.71
N ILE A 169 -3.31 4.28 9.13
CA ILE A 169 -2.24 5.03 9.81
C ILE A 169 -2.61 6.51 9.84
N ALA A 170 -3.04 7.01 10.99
CA ALA A 170 -3.34 8.41 11.22
C ALA A 170 -2.07 9.26 11.39
N LEU A 171 -1.02 8.69 11.97
CA LEU A 171 0.26 9.38 12.17
C LEU A 171 1.40 8.36 12.13
N LEU A 172 2.50 8.72 11.49
CA LEU A 172 3.71 7.91 11.43
C LEU A 172 4.95 8.78 11.58
N ARG A 173 5.83 8.40 12.50
CA ARG A 173 7.20 8.92 12.59
C ARG A 173 8.17 7.77 12.44
N GLY A 174 9.18 7.89 11.58
CA GLY A 174 10.14 6.83 11.31
C GLY A 174 9.59 5.79 10.34
N LYS A 175 9.93 4.50 10.55
CA LYS A 175 9.56 3.40 9.65
C LYS A 175 8.65 2.39 10.35
N ALA A 176 7.54 2.04 9.70
CA ALA A 176 6.68 0.93 10.07
C ALA A 176 6.38 0.08 8.85
N SER A 177 5.96 -1.16 9.08
CA SER A 177 5.49 -2.08 8.04
C SER A 177 4.32 -2.90 8.56
N SER A 178 3.46 -3.33 7.65
CA SER A 178 2.46 -4.37 7.90
C SER A 178 2.91 -5.66 7.22
N GLU A 179 2.56 -6.80 7.79
CA GLU A 179 2.77 -8.14 7.25
C GLU A 179 1.42 -8.86 7.25
N ASP A 180 1.01 -9.38 6.09
CA ASP A 180 -0.26 -10.11 5.96
C ASP A 180 -0.16 -11.56 6.48
N ASP A 181 -1.28 -12.28 6.45
CA ASP A 181 -1.37 -13.67 6.90
C ASP A 181 -0.52 -14.66 6.08
N LYS A 182 0.03 -14.22 4.94
CA LYS A 182 0.93 -14.99 4.07
C LYS A 182 2.40 -14.60 4.26
N GLY A 183 2.71 -13.73 5.22
CA GLY A 183 4.07 -13.26 5.50
C GLY A 183 4.56 -12.20 4.50
N LYS A 184 3.68 -11.63 3.67
CA LYS A 184 4.07 -10.58 2.73
C LYS A 184 4.12 -9.24 3.47
N ALA A 185 5.33 -8.75 3.70
CA ALA A 185 5.54 -7.45 4.31
C ALA A 185 5.41 -6.29 3.30
N ARG A 186 4.82 -5.18 3.74
CA ARG A 186 4.73 -3.90 3.02
C ARG A 186 5.04 -2.71 3.93
N PRO A 187 5.78 -1.69 3.46
CA PRO A 187 6.02 -0.48 4.24
C PRO A 187 4.72 0.31 4.42
N LEU A 188 4.59 1.01 5.56
CA LEU A 188 3.43 1.86 5.86
C LEU A 188 3.78 3.34 5.72
N SER A 189 2.81 4.13 5.25
CA SER A 189 2.79 5.60 5.25
C SER A 189 1.57 6.11 6.01
N VAL A 190 1.54 7.42 6.31
CA VAL A 190 0.29 8.07 6.74
C VAL A 190 -0.79 7.82 5.68
N GLY A 191 -2.02 7.55 6.12
CA GLY A 191 -3.14 7.20 5.26
C GLY A 191 -3.20 5.72 4.86
N ALA A 192 -2.10 4.96 4.97
CA ALA A 192 -2.06 3.57 4.54
C ALA A 192 -3.15 2.73 5.22
N ALA A 193 -3.86 1.94 4.41
CA ALA A 193 -4.89 1.01 4.86
C ALA A 193 -4.30 -0.10 5.73
N ILE A 194 -5.08 -0.56 6.71
CA ILE A 194 -4.82 -1.70 7.58
C ILE A 194 -5.98 -2.68 7.43
N TYR A 195 -5.66 -3.97 7.32
CA TYR A 195 -6.62 -5.04 7.09
C TYR A 195 -6.69 -5.98 8.29
N GLU A 196 -7.75 -6.79 8.36
CA GLU A 196 -7.81 -7.89 9.31
C GLU A 196 -6.65 -8.85 9.09
N ARG A 197 -6.13 -9.47 10.16
CA ARG A 197 -4.95 -10.36 10.16
C ARG A 197 -3.60 -9.68 9.92
N ASP A 198 -3.56 -8.37 9.67
CA ASP A 198 -2.31 -7.64 9.57
C ASP A 198 -1.51 -7.70 10.89
N GLN A 199 -0.22 -8.01 10.78
CA GLN A 199 0.77 -7.77 11.83
C GLN A 199 1.55 -6.49 11.52
N ILE A 200 1.31 -5.46 12.32
CA ILE A 200 1.99 -4.17 12.23
C ILE A 200 3.24 -4.19 13.10
N GLN A 201 4.33 -3.65 12.59
CA GLN A 201 5.58 -3.49 13.32
C GLN A 201 6.22 -2.11 13.12
N THR A 202 6.76 -1.56 14.19
CA THR A 202 7.53 -0.32 14.20
C THR A 202 9.03 -0.62 14.40
N ARG A 203 9.89 0.14 13.73
CA ARG A 203 11.35 0.03 13.86
C ARG A 203 11.89 0.89 15.03
N MET A 204 13.21 0.95 15.17
CA MET A 204 13.86 1.87 16.11
C MET A 204 13.49 3.31 15.78
N ASN A 205 13.38 4.16 16.82
CA ASN A 205 13.07 5.58 16.69
C ASN A 205 11.81 5.87 15.85
N SER A 206 10.80 5.01 15.96
CA SER A 206 9.56 5.14 15.20
C SER A 206 8.34 4.90 16.07
N TYR A 207 7.22 5.53 15.71
CA TYR A 207 5.93 5.23 16.28
C TYR A 207 4.86 5.38 15.20
N ALA A 208 3.76 4.67 15.35
CA ALA A 208 2.62 4.71 14.45
C ALA A 208 1.34 4.83 15.27
N VAL A 209 0.40 5.66 14.81
CA VAL A 209 -0.94 5.76 15.35
C VAL A 209 -1.88 5.18 14.32
N ILE A 210 -2.57 4.11 14.69
CA ILE A 210 -3.59 3.45 13.91
C ILE A 210 -4.94 3.96 14.40
N ALA A 211 -5.76 4.50 13.51
CA ALA A 211 -7.18 4.72 13.74
C ALA A 211 -7.95 3.55 13.12
N PHE A 212 -9.00 3.09 13.78
CA PHE A 212 -9.89 2.05 13.25
C PHE A 212 -11.25 2.65 12.85
N ASN A 213 -11.97 1.94 11.98
CA ASN A 213 -13.30 2.35 11.52
C ASN A 213 -14.36 2.42 12.65
N ASP A 214 -14.12 1.73 13.78
CA ASP A 214 -14.96 1.79 14.98
C ASP A 214 -14.60 2.98 15.91
N LYS A 215 -13.72 3.89 15.46
CA LYS A 215 -13.16 5.01 16.23
C LYS A 215 -12.20 4.62 17.36
N SER A 216 -11.86 3.34 17.52
CA SER A 216 -10.75 2.95 18.40
C SER A 216 -9.41 3.41 17.81
N ARG A 217 -8.40 3.59 18.66
CA ARG A 217 -7.07 4.01 18.22
C ARG A 217 -5.99 3.29 19.00
N VAL A 218 -4.94 2.91 18.29
CA VAL A 218 -3.75 2.24 18.84
C VAL A 218 -2.52 3.05 18.48
N THR A 219 -1.70 3.39 19.46
CA THR A 219 -0.36 3.94 19.22
C THR A 219 0.68 2.89 19.54
N MET A 220 1.52 2.57 18.57
CA MET A 220 2.66 1.68 18.69
C MET A 220 3.95 2.47 18.95
N SER A 221 4.69 2.09 19.97
CA SER A 221 5.97 2.70 20.36
C SER A 221 7.12 2.14 19.54
N PRO A 222 8.37 2.64 19.67
CA PRO A 222 9.52 2.05 18.97
C PRO A 222 9.68 0.55 19.26
N ASN A 223 10.13 -0.22 18.26
CA ASN A 223 10.35 -1.66 18.38
C ASN A 223 9.14 -2.43 18.92
N SER A 224 7.94 -2.10 18.45
CA SER A 224 6.71 -2.76 18.86
C SER A 224 6.16 -3.63 17.75
N ALA A 225 5.43 -4.67 18.12
CA ALA A 225 4.68 -5.50 17.20
C ALA A 225 3.27 -5.76 17.76
N PHE A 226 2.31 -5.66 16.88
CA PHE A 226 0.88 -5.70 17.16
C PHE A 226 0.21 -6.42 16.01
N LYS A 227 -0.66 -7.37 16.31
CA LYS A 227 -1.39 -8.14 15.30
C LYS A 227 -2.87 -7.95 15.51
N ILE A 228 -3.59 -7.80 14.42
CA ILE A 228 -5.05 -7.81 14.43
C ILE A 228 -5.45 -9.26 14.18
N GLU A 229 -6.18 -9.86 15.11
CA GLU A 229 -6.67 -11.23 14.91
C GLU A 229 -8.03 -11.18 14.22
N GLU A 230 -8.94 -10.37 14.76
CA GLU A 230 -10.31 -10.19 14.26
C GLU A 230 -10.75 -8.74 14.45
N HIS A 231 -11.45 -8.16 13.48
CA HIS A 231 -12.05 -6.84 13.61
C HIS A 231 -13.27 -6.70 12.69
N GLN A 232 -14.46 -6.85 13.29
CA GLN A 232 -15.73 -6.72 12.61
C GLN A 232 -16.56 -5.62 13.28
N PHE A 233 -16.84 -4.56 12.52
CA PHE A 233 -17.66 -3.45 12.97
C PHE A 233 -18.92 -3.31 12.10
N LYS A 234 -20.06 -3.68 12.68
CA LYS A 234 -21.42 -3.55 12.16
C LYS A 234 -22.26 -2.73 13.14
N PRO A 235 -22.32 -1.40 12.99
CA PRO A 235 -23.08 -0.55 13.92
C PRO A 235 -24.58 -0.87 13.95
N GLU A 236 -25.15 -1.36 12.85
CA GLU A 236 -26.56 -1.75 12.71
C GLU A 236 -26.86 -3.12 13.35
N ALA A 237 -25.85 -3.98 13.51
CA ALA A 237 -25.96 -5.28 14.16
C ALA A 237 -24.93 -5.43 15.30
N PRO A 238 -25.08 -4.71 16.43
CA PRO A 238 -24.07 -4.67 17.48
C PRO A 238 -23.65 -6.01 18.07
N ALA A 239 -24.55 -7.01 18.06
CA ALA A 239 -24.28 -8.36 18.54
C ALA A 239 -23.23 -9.11 17.69
N GLU A 240 -23.08 -8.73 16.42
CA GLU A 240 -22.09 -9.29 15.50
C GLU A 240 -20.73 -8.55 15.56
N ASN A 241 -20.63 -7.47 16.33
CA ASN A 241 -19.36 -6.78 16.50
C ASN A 241 -18.36 -7.66 17.23
N ASN A 242 -17.11 -7.64 16.77
CA ASN A 242 -16.00 -8.34 17.40
C ASN A 242 -14.69 -7.60 17.16
N ALA A 243 -13.83 -7.56 18.17
CA ALA A 243 -12.49 -7.00 18.06
C ALA A 243 -11.53 -7.78 18.93
N PHE A 244 -10.62 -8.51 18.29
CA PHE A 244 -9.53 -9.21 18.96
C PHE A 244 -8.20 -8.77 18.38
N VAL A 245 -7.36 -8.20 19.22
CA VAL A 245 -6.02 -7.74 18.83
C VAL A 245 -4.97 -8.32 19.77
N SER A 246 -3.83 -8.72 19.23
CA SER A 246 -2.71 -9.31 19.96
C SER A 246 -1.56 -8.31 20.04
N PHE A 247 -1.26 -7.84 21.24
CA PHE A 247 -0.01 -7.15 21.53
C PHE A 247 1.11 -8.16 21.68
N LEU A 248 2.16 -8.06 20.86
CA LEU A 248 3.22 -9.08 20.82
C LEU A 248 4.46 -8.65 21.61
N ARG A 249 4.87 -7.38 21.49
CA ARG A 249 6.04 -6.80 22.19
C ARG A 249 6.12 -5.28 22.09
N GLY A 250 6.99 -4.70 22.90
CA GLY A 250 7.39 -3.29 22.83
C GLY A 250 6.51 -2.44 23.74
N GLY A 251 5.97 -1.35 23.20
CA GLY A 251 5.02 -0.48 23.90
C GLY A 251 3.79 -0.20 23.04
N MET A 252 2.61 -0.30 23.61
CA MET A 252 1.34 0.02 22.96
C MET A 252 0.49 0.90 23.85
N ARG A 253 -0.18 1.88 23.26
CA ARG A 253 -1.26 2.64 23.89
C ARG A 253 -2.54 2.34 23.15
N LEU A 254 -3.63 2.07 23.84
CA LEU A 254 -4.91 1.79 23.21
C LEU A 254 -6.00 2.67 23.83
N VAL A 255 -6.89 3.17 23.00
CA VAL A 255 -8.19 3.73 23.42
C VAL A 255 -9.30 3.03 22.64
N THR A 256 -10.29 2.53 23.37
CA THR A 256 -11.35 1.68 22.83
C THR A 256 -12.40 2.50 22.08
N GLY A 257 -12.99 1.93 21.04
CA GLY A 257 -13.97 2.57 20.17
C GLY A 257 -15.41 2.15 20.44
N LEU A 258 -16.24 2.25 19.40
CA LEU A 258 -17.66 1.92 19.40
C LEU A 258 -17.92 0.43 19.62
N ILE A 259 -17.08 -0.48 19.11
CA ILE A 259 -17.22 -1.92 19.41
C ILE A 259 -17.18 -2.13 20.92
N GLY A 260 -16.16 -1.57 21.58
CA GLY A 260 -16.01 -1.66 23.03
C GLY A 260 -17.12 -1.00 23.83
N LYS A 261 -17.88 -0.07 23.23
CA LYS A 261 -19.05 0.57 23.85
C LYS A 261 -20.33 -0.22 23.64
N LEU A 262 -20.53 -0.75 22.43
CA LEU A 262 -21.76 -1.41 21.97
C LEU A 262 -21.80 -2.90 22.34
N ASN A 263 -20.66 -3.59 22.30
CA ASN A 263 -20.53 -5.01 22.61
C ASN A 263 -19.25 -5.29 23.43
N ARG A 264 -19.25 -4.86 24.69
CA ARG A 264 -18.09 -4.93 25.60
C ARG A 264 -17.41 -6.31 25.65
N PRO A 265 -18.12 -7.44 25.79
CA PRO A 265 -17.49 -8.76 25.88
C PRO A 265 -16.76 -9.20 24.60
N ALA A 266 -17.07 -8.57 23.47
CA ALA A 266 -16.47 -8.90 22.18
C ALA A 266 -15.15 -8.17 21.90
N TYR A 267 -14.73 -7.26 22.79
CA TYR A 267 -13.45 -6.55 22.63
C TYR A 267 -12.40 -7.12 23.57
N LYS A 268 -11.37 -7.74 22.99
CA LYS A 268 -10.29 -8.43 23.69
C LYS A 268 -8.93 -7.97 23.20
N VAL A 269 -7.99 -7.85 24.14
CA VAL A 269 -6.58 -7.63 23.81
C VAL A 269 -5.76 -8.80 24.35
N GLY A 270 -5.25 -9.62 23.45
CA GLY A 270 -4.31 -10.68 23.75
C GLY A 270 -2.94 -10.09 24.05
N THR A 271 -2.28 -10.63 25.07
CA THR A 271 -0.89 -10.31 25.37
C THR A 271 -0.17 -11.61 25.72
N PRO A 272 1.16 -11.62 25.75
CA PRO A 272 1.89 -12.85 26.08
C PRO A 272 1.73 -13.28 27.54
N THR A 273 1.13 -12.44 28.39
CA THR A 273 0.98 -12.72 29.84
C THR A 273 -0.47 -12.76 30.31
N ALA A 274 -1.42 -12.20 29.56
CA ALA A 274 -2.82 -12.12 29.96
C ALA A 274 -3.72 -11.82 28.76
N THR A 275 -4.99 -12.20 28.86
CA THR A 275 -6.05 -11.65 28.01
C THR A 275 -6.68 -10.47 28.73
N ILE A 276 -6.84 -9.35 28.03
CA ILE A 276 -7.39 -8.12 28.59
C ILE A 276 -8.80 -7.89 28.03
N GLY A 277 -9.79 -7.87 28.92
CA GLY A 277 -11.12 -7.35 28.65
C GLY A 277 -11.19 -5.86 28.94
N ILE A 278 -12.06 -5.15 28.21
CA ILE A 278 -12.22 -3.70 28.36
C ILE A 278 -13.58 -3.31 28.94
N ARG A 279 -13.62 -2.16 29.61
CA ARG A 279 -14.86 -1.49 30.02
C ARG A 279 -14.78 0.01 29.71
N GLY A 280 -14.66 0.35 28.43
CA GLY A 280 -14.53 1.73 27.94
C GLY A 280 -13.23 2.38 28.42
N THR A 281 -12.09 2.01 27.84
CA THR A 281 -10.79 2.25 28.43
C THR A 281 -9.76 2.90 27.55
N GLY A 282 -8.83 3.58 28.23
CA GLY A 282 -7.53 3.93 27.70
C GLY A 282 -6.42 3.34 28.57
N PHE A 283 -5.51 2.56 27.99
CA PHE A 283 -4.44 1.89 28.74
C PHE A 283 -3.16 1.64 27.93
N ASP A 284 -2.02 1.57 28.64
CA ASP A 284 -0.65 1.40 28.12
C ASP A 284 -0.28 -0.03 28.44
N LEU A 285 0.32 -0.71 27.48
CA LEU A 285 1.04 -1.95 27.68
C LEU A 285 2.50 -1.76 27.32
N VAL A 286 3.39 -2.30 28.15
CA VAL A 286 4.81 -2.40 27.84
C VAL A 286 5.26 -3.82 28.12
N CYS A 287 5.84 -4.47 27.13
CA CYS A 287 6.44 -5.79 27.28
C CYS A 287 7.88 -5.78 26.77
N GLU A 288 8.82 -5.99 27.70
CA GLU A 288 10.24 -6.15 27.42
C GLU A 288 10.77 -7.49 27.97
N GLY A 289 11.83 -8.02 27.36
CA GLY A 289 12.52 -9.21 27.86
C GLY A 289 11.76 -10.50 27.54
N ARG A 290 11.56 -11.36 28.55
CA ARG A 290 11.00 -12.72 28.37
C ARG A 290 9.48 -12.80 28.19
N CYS A 291 8.76 -11.67 28.23
CA CYS A 291 7.33 -11.68 27.87
C CYS A 291 7.10 -11.61 26.36
N VAL A 292 8.11 -11.57 25.49
CA VAL A 292 7.89 -11.52 24.03
C VAL A 292 7.35 -12.87 23.53
N SER A 293 6.26 -12.87 22.76
CA SER A 293 5.74 -14.11 22.16
C SER A 293 6.72 -14.72 21.15
N GLU A 294 6.82 -16.05 21.10
CA GLU A 294 7.69 -16.78 20.16
C GLU A 294 7.34 -16.50 18.68
N GLN A 295 6.13 -16.02 18.40
CA GLN A 295 5.67 -15.62 17.07
C GLN A 295 6.29 -14.30 16.56
N SER A 296 6.96 -13.54 17.43
CA SER A 296 7.67 -12.33 17.01
C SER A 296 9.06 -12.71 16.49
N SER A 297 9.19 -12.97 15.19
CA SER A 297 10.48 -13.06 14.47
C SER A 297 11.32 -11.80 14.71
N TYR A 298 12.24 -11.85 15.69
CA TYR A 298 13.06 -10.73 16.13
C TYR A 298 14.54 -11.02 15.91
N TYR A 299 15.11 -10.43 14.86
CA TYR A 299 16.56 -10.31 14.70
C TYR A 299 17.06 -9.03 15.37
N ASN A 300 17.82 -9.15 16.47
CA ASN A 300 18.48 -8.04 17.14
C ASN A 300 19.99 -8.13 16.98
N PRO A 301 20.60 -7.31 16.11
CA PRO A 301 22.03 -7.37 15.85
C PRO A 301 22.87 -6.92 17.06
N VAL A 302 22.29 -6.23 18.04
CA VAL A 302 23.01 -5.70 19.21
C VAL A 302 23.11 -6.74 20.33
N LYS A 303 22.08 -7.57 20.54
CA LYS A 303 22.06 -8.59 21.61
C LYS A 303 23.07 -9.74 21.40
N GLU A 304 23.51 -9.98 20.16
CA GLU A 304 24.47 -11.04 19.82
C GLU A 304 25.94 -10.56 19.75
N THR A 305 26.20 -9.26 19.91
CA THR A 305 27.59 -8.78 19.92
C THR A 305 28.31 -9.21 21.20
N ALA A 306 29.55 -9.65 21.06
CA ALA A 306 30.43 -9.98 22.19
C ALA A 306 30.55 -8.81 23.17
N VAL A 307 30.53 -7.57 22.65
CA VAL A 307 30.60 -6.33 23.43
C VAL A 307 29.37 -6.16 24.32
N ALA A 308 28.15 -6.40 23.82
CA ALA A 308 26.92 -6.31 24.62
C ALA A 308 26.83 -7.42 25.69
N LYS A 309 27.34 -8.62 25.39
CA LYS A 309 27.43 -9.73 26.36
C LYS A 309 28.40 -9.40 27.49
N VAL A 310 29.54 -8.77 27.19
CA VAL A 310 30.52 -8.30 28.18
C VAL A 310 29.99 -7.12 29.00
N LEU A 311 29.32 -6.14 28.36
CA LEU A 311 28.73 -5.00 29.06
C LEU A 311 27.62 -5.43 30.04
N ASN A 312 26.76 -6.37 29.64
CA ASN A 312 25.73 -6.95 30.51
C ASN A 312 26.30 -7.82 31.64
N PHE A 313 27.50 -8.37 31.47
CA PHE A 313 28.19 -9.13 32.51
C PHE A 313 28.84 -8.20 33.55
N LEU A 314 29.46 -7.10 33.11
CA LEU A 314 30.19 -6.17 33.97
C LEU A 314 29.29 -5.16 34.70
N ILE A 315 28.15 -4.77 34.12
CA ILE A 315 27.20 -3.81 34.71
C ILE A 315 26.01 -4.57 35.32
N ARG A 316 26.28 -5.53 36.20
CA ARG A 316 25.27 -6.06 37.13
C ARG A 316 25.35 -5.31 38.46
N PRO A 317 24.72 -4.13 38.62
CA PRO A 317 24.35 -3.72 39.96
C PRO A 317 23.31 -4.75 40.45
N SER A 318 23.43 -5.17 41.70
CA SER A 318 22.54 -6.04 42.46
C SER A 318 21.10 -5.49 42.64
N LEU A 319 20.68 -4.58 41.77
CA LEU A 319 19.39 -3.88 41.72
C LEU A 319 18.71 -3.96 40.34
N ALA A 320 19.14 -4.87 39.45
CA ALA A 320 18.30 -5.27 38.33
C ALA A 320 17.15 -6.14 38.86
N ALA A 321 16.14 -5.50 39.45
CA ALA A 321 14.83 -6.12 39.61
C ALA A 321 14.48 -6.76 38.27
N ASP A 322 14.08 -8.03 38.29
CA ASP A 322 13.80 -8.86 37.12
C ASP A 322 12.72 -8.16 36.25
N THR A 323 13.12 -7.22 35.38
CA THR A 323 12.21 -6.38 34.56
C THR A 323 11.63 -7.16 33.39
N ASN A 324 11.74 -8.48 33.43
CA ASN A 324 11.19 -9.42 32.47
C ASN A 324 9.72 -9.64 32.81
N GLY A 325 8.85 -8.90 32.13
CA GLY A 325 7.42 -8.96 32.35
C GLY A 325 6.69 -7.85 31.62
N MET A 326 5.37 -7.87 31.73
CA MET A 326 4.51 -6.86 31.15
C MET A 326 4.08 -5.84 32.20
N TYR A 327 4.13 -4.57 31.86
CA TYR A 327 3.49 -3.50 32.62
C TYR A 327 2.19 -3.11 31.93
N ALA A 328 1.12 -2.95 32.71
CA ALA A 328 -0.14 -2.38 32.27
C ALA A 328 -0.45 -1.12 33.09
N LYS A 329 -0.87 -0.03 32.45
CA LYS A 329 -1.32 1.20 33.12
C LYS A 329 -2.63 1.67 32.55
N VAL A 330 -3.60 2.00 33.40
CA VAL A 330 -4.89 2.56 32.98
C VAL A 330 -4.91 4.06 33.24
N TRP A 331 -5.32 4.85 32.26
CA TRP A 331 -5.56 6.30 32.40
C TRP A 331 -7.00 6.72 32.11
N SER A 332 -7.87 5.76 31.79
CA SER A 332 -9.29 5.98 31.66
C SER A 332 -10.03 4.66 31.80
N GLY A 333 -11.06 4.63 32.64
CA GLY A 333 -11.93 3.48 32.85
C GLY A 333 -11.30 2.37 33.71
N MET A 334 -11.51 1.11 33.30
CA MET A 334 -11.00 -0.08 33.98
C MET A 334 -10.78 -1.23 32.98
N ILE A 335 -9.65 -1.92 33.09
CA ILE A 335 -9.40 -3.16 32.36
C ILE A 335 -9.57 -4.38 33.26
N GLU A 336 -9.96 -5.50 32.66
CA GLU A 336 -10.02 -6.82 33.29
C GLU A 336 -8.85 -7.65 32.76
N LEU A 337 -7.89 -7.98 33.63
CA LEU A 337 -6.75 -8.83 33.32
C LEU A 337 -7.11 -10.27 33.67
N GLN A 338 -7.30 -11.11 32.65
CA GLN A 338 -7.54 -12.54 32.80
C GLN A 338 -6.21 -13.29 32.63
N LEU A 339 -5.72 -13.85 33.73
CA LEU A 339 -4.54 -14.70 33.80
C LEU A 339 -4.97 -16.14 34.13
N SER A 340 -4.08 -17.10 33.93
CA SER A 340 -4.31 -18.47 34.40
C SER A 340 -4.36 -18.57 35.93
N SER A 341 -3.72 -17.63 36.64
CA SER A 341 -3.79 -17.52 38.11
C SER A 341 -5.09 -16.89 38.63
N GLY A 342 -5.90 -16.30 37.75
CA GLY A 342 -7.15 -15.65 38.12
C GLY A 342 -7.37 -14.33 37.38
N THR A 343 -8.43 -13.62 37.78
CA THR A 343 -8.83 -12.34 37.16
C THR A 343 -8.57 -11.17 38.10
N ILE A 344 -7.98 -10.09 37.60
CA ILE A 344 -7.76 -8.84 38.34
C ILE A 344 -8.35 -7.66 37.58
N PHE A 345 -8.98 -6.75 38.31
CA PHE A 345 -9.48 -5.49 37.75
C PHE A 345 -8.51 -4.36 38.05
N LEU A 346 -8.03 -3.68 37.01
CA LEU A 346 -7.16 -2.52 37.14
C LEU A 346 -7.95 -1.25 36.78
N LYS A 347 -8.13 -0.37 37.76
CA LYS A 347 -8.86 0.90 37.62
C LYS A 347 -7.93 2.03 37.15
N ASP A 348 -8.54 3.12 36.70
CA ASP A 348 -7.88 4.36 36.36
C ASP A 348 -6.85 4.82 37.43
N GLY A 349 -5.73 5.33 36.95
CA GLY A 349 -4.60 5.80 37.76
C GLY A 349 -3.76 4.69 38.39
N LYS A 350 -4.07 3.41 38.16
CA LYS A 350 -3.30 2.28 38.68
C LYS A 350 -2.48 1.60 37.57
N ALA A 351 -1.39 0.98 38.00
CA ALA A 351 -0.56 0.13 37.17
C ALA A 351 -0.47 -1.29 37.76
N ALA A 352 -0.14 -2.25 36.91
CA ALA A 352 0.17 -3.61 37.32
C ALA A 352 1.42 -4.10 36.61
N PHE A 353 2.23 -4.89 37.31
CA PHE A 353 3.32 -5.65 36.74
C PHE A 353 2.97 -7.14 36.73
N LEU A 354 3.06 -7.75 35.55
CA LEU A 354 2.75 -9.13 35.27
C LEU A 354 4.06 -9.82 34.87
N LYS A 355 4.61 -10.65 35.76
CA LYS A 355 5.86 -11.38 35.48
C LYS A 355 5.64 -12.44 34.38
N ASN A 356 4.52 -13.15 34.43
CA ASN A 356 4.07 -14.16 33.47
C ASN A 356 2.55 -14.39 33.64
N GLY A 357 1.97 -15.35 32.90
CA GLY A 357 0.53 -15.64 32.94
C GLY A 357 0.03 -16.48 34.11
N TYR A 358 0.91 -16.94 35.01
CA TYR A 358 0.56 -17.85 36.11
C TYR A 358 0.89 -17.29 37.50
N THR A 359 1.50 -16.10 37.55
CA THR A 359 1.85 -15.42 38.80
C THR A 359 0.85 -14.32 39.08
N THR A 360 0.56 -14.08 40.36
CA THR A 360 -0.33 -12.98 40.75
C THR A 360 0.32 -11.64 40.38
N PRO A 361 -0.37 -10.77 39.62
CA PRO A 361 0.13 -9.44 39.30
C PRO A 361 0.43 -8.58 40.53
N VAL A 362 1.50 -7.79 40.44
CA VAL A 362 1.86 -6.80 41.47
C VAL A 362 1.23 -5.46 41.09
N ILE A 363 0.36 -4.93 41.95
CA ILE A 363 -0.24 -3.61 41.75
C ILE A 363 0.76 -2.52 42.13
N LEU A 364 0.91 -1.53 41.24
CA LEU A 364 1.84 -0.43 41.38
C LEU A 364 1.09 0.90 41.35
N PRO A 365 1.61 1.95 42.01
CA PRO A 365 1.06 3.29 41.89
C PRO A 365 1.24 3.84 40.46
N ASP A 366 2.33 3.51 39.78
CA ASP A 366 2.60 3.87 38.39
C ASP A 366 3.65 2.93 37.77
N ILE A 367 3.75 2.94 36.45
CA ILE A 367 4.82 2.25 35.71
C ILE A 367 6.17 2.97 35.91
N PRO A 368 7.30 2.24 35.76
CA PRO A 368 8.64 2.83 35.84
C PRO A 368 8.80 4.07 34.95
N VAL A 369 9.51 5.09 35.44
CA VAL A 369 9.68 6.39 34.77
C VAL A 369 10.16 6.23 33.32
N ARG A 370 11.07 5.28 33.07
CA ARG A 370 11.61 4.98 31.72
C ARG A 370 10.55 4.65 30.67
N PHE A 371 9.38 4.15 31.09
CA PHE A 371 8.30 3.75 30.20
C PHE A 371 7.21 4.79 30.02
N ARG A 372 7.12 5.78 30.91
CA ARG A 372 6.01 6.75 30.91
C ARG A 372 5.92 7.54 29.60
N ASN A 373 7.05 7.82 28.95
CA ASN A 373 7.09 8.54 27.69
C ASN A 373 6.92 7.62 26.45
N MET A 374 6.91 6.29 26.60
CA MET A 374 6.70 5.34 25.49
C MET A 374 7.55 5.62 24.24
N GLY A 375 8.82 6.01 24.45
CA GLY A 375 9.73 6.37 23.34
C GLY A 375 9.27 7.58 22.51
N GLY A 376 8.49 8.49 23.09
CA GLY A 376 7.93 9.66 22.41
C GLY A 376 6.64 9.37 21.64
N ALA A 377 6.11 8.15 21.71
CA ALA A 377 4.83 7.81 21.09
C ALA A 377 3.70 8.59 21.78
N PRO A 378 2.84 9.33 21.06
CA PRO A 378 1.80 10.15 21.66
C PRO A 378 0.67 9.30 22.24
N ARG A 379 -0.21 9.90 23.04
CA ARG A 379 -1.45 9.24 23.45
C ARG A 379 -2.44 9.24 22.29
N PRO A 380 -3.11 8.11 21.96
CA PRO A 380 -3.97 8.03 20.77
C PRO A 380 -5.16 9.00 20.79
N ASP A 381 -5.67 9.31 21.99
CA ASP A 381 -6.77 10.27 22.20
C ASP A 381 -6.33 11.74 22.06
N LYS A 382 -5.02 12.00 21.98
CA LYS A 382 -4.44 13.34 21.76
C LYS A 382 -4.02 13.58 20.32
N VAL A 383 -4.16 12.57 19.46
CA VAL A 383 -3.83 12.66 18.05
C VAL A 383 -5.08 13.13 17.31
N ASP A 384 -4.93 14.20 16.54
CA ASP A 384 -5.99 14.65 15.64
C ASP A 384 -6.10 13.66 14.47
N VAL A 385 -7.30 13.16 14.23
CA VAL A 385 -7.58 12.19 13.17
C VAL A 385 -8.56 12.87 12.24
N LYS A 386 -8.11 13.16 11.02
CA LYS A 386 -8.92 13.85 10.02
C LYS A 386 -10.19 13.05 9.71
N ASP A 387 -11.32 13.73 9.60
CA ASP A 387 -12.62 13.11 9.32
C ASP A 387 -12.65 12.40 7.96
N ASP A 388 -11.86 12.89 6.99
CA ASP A 388 -11.74 12.31 5.66
C ASP A 388 -10.82 11.06 5.61
N LEU A 389 -10.21 10.66 6.73
CA LEU A 389 -9.32 9.50 6.78
C LEU A 389 -10.02 8.23 6.31
N PHE A 390 -11.28 8.02 6.73
CA PHE A 390 -12.14 6.93 6.25
C PHE A 390 -13.25 7.41 5.30
N GLY A 391 -13.35 8.72 5.11
CA GLY A 391 -14.39 9.33 4.29
C GLY A 391 -14.30 8.87 2.84
N GLY A 392 -15.44 8.57 2.25
CA GLY A 392 -15.59 8.35 0.83
C GLY A 392 -16.78 9.14 0.30
N VAL A 393 -16.66 9.68 -0.90
CA VAL A 393 -17.76 10.32 -1.60
C VAL A 393 -18.65 9.22 -2.18
N LYS A 394 -19.96 9.28 -1.90
CA LYS A 394 -20.94 8.52 -2.68
C LYS A 394 -21.11 9.28 -3.99
N GLN A 395 -20.77 8.63 -5.08
CA GLN A 395 -20.88 9.24 -6.39
C GLN A 395 -22.05 8.58 -7.11
N GLU A 396 -23.14 9.33 -7.29
CA GLU A 396 -24.33 8.86 -8.01
C GLU A 396 -24.02 8.72 -9.51
N ASP A 397 -23.37 9.74 -10.10
CA ASP A 397 -22.95 9.75 -11.51
C ASP A 397 -21.44 9.85 -11.66
N VAL A 398 -20.86 9.11 -12.62
CA VAL A 398 -19.43 9.19 -12.94
C VAL A 398 -19.15 10.54 -13.62
N LYS A 399 -18.20 11.29 -13.06
CA LYS A 399 -17.83 12.63 -13.53
C LYS A 399 -16.52 12.57 -14.30
N PRO A 400 -16.22 13.53 -15.20
CA PRO A 400 -14.91 13.64 -15.80
C PRO A 400 -13.78 13.76 -14.76
N GLY A 401 -12.67 13.10 -15.00
CA GLY A 401 -11.54 13.05 -14.07
C GLY A 401 -10.76 11.73 -14.11
N LEU A 402 -9.73 11.63 -13.27
CA LEU A 402 -8.94 10.41 -13.12
C LEU A 402 -9.55 9.51 -12.04
N TYR A 403 -9.89 8.28 -12.42
CA TYR A 403 -10.27 7.21 -11.50
C TYR A 403 -9.14 6.21 -11.33
N VAL A 404 -8.83 5.90 -10.07
CA VAL A 404 -7.80 4.93 -9.70
C VAL A 404 -8.43 3.86 -8.81
N ASN A 405 -8.32 2.59 -9.19
CA ASN A 405 -8.78 1.44 -8.44
C ASN A 405 -7.59 0.55 -8.09
N VAL A 406 -7.46 0.16 -6.82
CA VAL A 406 -6.35 -0.68 -6.34
C VAL A 406 -6.84 -2.11 -6.13
N ARG A 407 -6.32 -3.03 -6.95
CA ARG A 407 -6.64 -4.47 -6.85
C ARG A 407 -5.76 -5.18 -5.83
N GLN A 408 -4.50 -4.77 -5.71
CA GLN A 408 -3.55 -5.26 -4.70
C GLN A 408 -2.52 -4.18 -4.35
N GLY A 409 -2.09 -4.15 -3.09
CA GLY A 409 -1.06 -3.22 -2.59
C GLY A 409 -1.63 -1.84 -2.24
N ASP A 410 -0.79 -0.79 -2.31
CA ASP A 410 -1.12 0.58 -1.95
C ASP A 410 -0.71 1.60 -3.04
N VAL A 411 -1.62 2.50 -3.40
CA VAL A 411 -1.40 3.57 -4.38
C VAL A 411 -1.63 4.93 -3.74
N GLN A 412 -0.72 5.87 -3.98
CA GLN A 412 -0.91 7.26 -3.61
C GLN A 412 -1.41 8.04 -4.83
N VAL A 413 -2.48 8.80 -4.66
CA VAL A 413 -2.96 9.75 -5.68
C VAL A 413 -2.78 11.15 -5.11
N GLN A 414 -1.95 11.95 -5.76
CA GLN A 414 -1.70 13.34 -5.41
C GLN A 414 -2.43 14.24 -6.40
N GLY A 415 -3.36 15.06 -5.91
CA GLY A 415 -4.03 16.08 -6.71
C GLY A 415 -3.14 17.31 -6.96
N ASP A 416 -3.62 18.23 -7.76
CA ASP A 416 -2.91 19.48 -8.09
C ASP A 416 -2.86 20.45 -6.88
N ASP A 417 -3.77 20.29 -5.91
CA ASP A 417 -3.75 20.96 -4.62
C ASP A 417 -2.65 20.43 -3.67
N GLY A 418 -1.90 19.42 -4.09
CA GLY A 418 -0.88 18.75 -3.31
C GLY A 418 -1.42 17.77 -2.27
N LYS A 419 -2.74 17.64 -2.13
CA LYS A 419 -3.36 16.65 -1.24
C LYS A 419 -3.09 15.25 -1.76
N VAL A 420 -2.70 14.36 -0.85
CA VAL A 420 -2.42 12.96 -1.15
C VAL A 420 -3.47 12.08 -0.48
N ILE A 421 -4.06 11.17 -1.25
CA ILE A 421 -4.88 10.07 -0.73
C ILE A 421 -4.14 8.74 -0.95
N ASP A 422 -4.05 7.92 0.11
CA ASP A 422 -3.43 6.59 0.07
C ASP A 422 -4.51 5.50 -0.08
N LEU A 423 -4.73 5.02 -1.29
CA LEU A 423 -5.70 3.97 -1.63
C LEU A 423 -5.10 2.58 -1.39
N GLY A 424 -5.78 1.74 -0.62
CA GLY A 424 -5.45 0.34 -0.40
C GLY A 424 -6.22 -0.61 -1.31
N LYS A 425 -5.91 -1.91 -1.22
CA LYS A 425 -6.66 -3.00 -1.86
C LYS A 425 -8.17 -2.85 -1.65
N GLY A 426 -8.92 -2.94 -2.74
CA GLY A 426 -10.37 -2.85 -2.74
C GLY A 426 -10.90 -1.42 -2.68
N GLU A 427 -10.03 -0.42 -2.79
CA GLU A 427 -10.43 0.98 -2.78
C GLU A 427 -10.32 1.64 -4.16
N ALA A 428 -11.16 2.65 -4.36
CA ALA A 428 -11.07 3.56 -5.48
C ALA A 428 -10.97 5.02 -5.02
N GLY A 429 -10.35 5.84 -5.85
CA GLY A 429 -10.29 7.28 -5.69
C GLY A 429 -10.50 8.01 -7.01
N LEU A 430 -10.88 9.28 -6.88
CA LEU A 430 -11.11 10.22 -7.97
C LEU A 430 -10.18 11.42 -7.77
N ALA A 431 -9.55 11.86 -8.86
CA ALA A 431 -9.07 13.23 -8.99
C ALA A 431 -9.94 13.93 -10.04
N GLY A 432 -10.70 14.95 -9.63
CA GLY A 432 -11.57 15.70 -10.53
C GLY A 432 -10.78 16.58 -11.51
N LEU A 433 -11.48 17.18 -12.48
CA LEU A 433 -10.87 18.18 -13.37
C LEU A 433 -10.42 19.46 -12.65
N ASP A 434 -10.92 19.68 -11.43
CA ASP A 434 -10.47 20.72 -10.51
C ASP A 434 -9.16 20.37 -9.78
N GLY A 435 -8.59 19.19 -10.05
CA GLY A 435 -7.38 18.68 -9.42
C GLY A 435 -7.59 18.21 -7.98
N LEU A 436 -8.82 18.24 -7.46
CA LEU A 436 -9.12 17.81 -6.09
C LEU A 436 -9.26 16.30 -6.01
N THR A 437 -8.68 15.72 -4.95
CA THR A 437 -8.73 14.27 -4.71
C THR A 437 -9.75 13.87 -3.66
N ALA A 438 -10.46 12.77 -3.95
CA ALA A 438 -11.41 12.16 -3.05
C ALA A 438 -11.33 10.63 -3.12
N ARG A 439 -11.49 9.97 -1.98
CA ARG A 439 -11.75 8.53 -1.94
C ARG A 439 -13.21 8.28 -2.28
N LEU A 440 -13.51 7.18 -2.96
CA LEU A 440 -14.87 6.76 -3.28
C LEU A 440 -15.33 5.70 -2.27
N LYS A 441 -16.64 5.66 -1.99
CA LYS A 441 -17.19 4.62 -1.09
C LYS A 441 -17.19 3.22 -1.71
N PHE A 442 -17.25 3.14 -3.02
CA PHE A 442 -17.24 1.90 -3.79
C PHE A 442 -16.39 2.09 -5.05
N ILE A 443 -15.96 0.97 -5.63
CA ILE A 443 -15.30 0.97 -6.93
C ILE A 443 -16.37 1.24 -8.00
N PRO A 444 -16.19 2.23 -8.89
CA PRO A 444 -17.14 2.44 -9.99
C PRO A 444 -17.29 1.18 -10.85
N LYS A 445 -18.51 0.88 -11.29
CA LYS A 445 -18.84 -0.36 -12.02
C LYS A 445 -17.99 -0.53 -13.27
N PHE A 446 -17.75 0.56 -14.00
CA PHE A 446 -16.94 0.52 -15.22
C PHE A 446 -15.47 0.11 -14.97
N GLN A 447 -14.95 0.28 -13.74
CA GLN A 447 -13.64 -0.25 -13.36
C GLN A 447 -13.75 -1.64 -12.76
N GLU A 448 -14.75 -1.87 -11.91
CA GLU A 448 -14.95 -3.14 -11.22
C GLU A 448 -15.12 -4.30 -12.21
N PHE A 449 -16.01 -4.11 -13.18
CA PHE A 449 -16.42 -5.09 -14.20
C PHE A 449 -15.79 -4.84 -15.58
N ASP A 450 -14.66 -4.11 -15.65
CA ASP A 450 -13.97 -3.84 -16.91
C ASP A 450 -13.57 -5.17 -17.60
N PRO A 451 -14.01 -5.42 -18.85
CA PRO A 451 -13.82 -6.71 -19.53
C PRO A 451 -12.39 -6.94 -20.04
N LEU A 452 -11.53 -5.93 -20.02
CA LEU A 452 -10.16 -6.08 -20.52
C LEU A 452 -9.34 -7.09 -19.68
N PRO A 453 -8.37 -7.79 -20.28
CA PRO A 453 -7.59 -8.77 -19.55
C PRO A 453 -6.72 -8.11 -18.47
N LYS A 454 -6.72 -8.71 -17.28
CA LYS A 454 -5.76 -8.37 -16.23
C LYS A 454 -4.35 -8.80 -16.64
N PRO A 455 -3.31 -7.95 -16.49
CA PRO A 455 -1.94 -8.32 -16.86
C PRO A 455 -1.41 -9.58 -16.15
N SER A 456 -1.91 -9.87 -14.95
CA SER A 456 -1.56 -11.02 -14.10
C SER A 456 -2.05 -12.37 -14.66
N HIS A 457 -3.15 -12.38 -15.42
CA HIS A 457 -3.82 -13.59 -15.90
C HIS A 457 -3.70 -13.83 -17.41
N PHE A 458 -3.01 -12.96 -18.14
CA PHE A 458 -2.91 -13.09 -19.60
C PHE A 458 -1.91 -14.20 -20.01
N ASN A 459 -2.41 -15.17 -20.77
CA ASN A 459 -1.60 -16.17 -21.46
C ASN A 459 -1.82 -16.08 -22.96
N ALA A 460 -0.78 -15.71 -23.71
CA ALA A 460 -0.82 -15.58 -25.17
C ALA A 460 -1.12 -16.89 -25.92
N LYS A 461 -1.08 -18.06 -25.26
CA LYS A 461 -1.47 -19.36 -25.83
C LYS A 461 -2.94 -19.73 -25.59
N GLN A 462 -3.71 -18.91 -24.87
CA GLN A 462 -5.15 -19.08 -24.64
C GLN A 462 -5.96 -18.12 -25.52
N GLU A 463 -5.70 -18.14 -26.83
CA GLU A 463 -6.35 -17.27 -27.84
C GLU A 463 -7.85 -17.56 -28.09
N ASN A 464 -8.55 -18.27 -27.18
CA ASN A 464 -9.98 -18.56 -27.28
C ASN A 464 -10.89 -17.78 -26.30
N ILE A 465 -10.44 -16.62 -25.79
CA ILE A 465 -11.29 -15.73 -24.99
C ILE A 465 -11.49 -14.39 -25.72
N ILE A 466 -11.91 -14.45 -26.99
CA ILE A 466 -12.43 -13.29 -27.71
C ILE A 466 -13.80 -13.60 -28.35
N ASN A 467 -14.65 -14.27 -27.55
CA ASN A 467 -16.12 -14.16 -27.67
C ASN A 467 -16.70 -13.23 -26.59
N PHE A 468 -15.85 -12.51 -25.83
CA PHE A 468 -16.25 -11.79 -24.61
C PHE A 468 -16.52 -10.28 -24.81
N LEU A 469 -16.23 -9.73 -25.99
CA LEU A 469 -16.70 -8.40 -26.37
C LEU A 469 -17.83 -8.60 -27.35
N GLY A 470 -19.07 -8.49 -26.88
CA GLY A 470 -20.29 -8.66 -27.66
C GLY A 470 -20.37 -7.73 -28.87
N LEU A 471 -19.66 -8.09 -29.93
CA LEU A 471 -19.99 -7.75 -31.29
C LEU A 471 -20.83 -8.91 -31.79
N GLU A 472 -22.09 -8.60 -32.07
CA GLU A 472 -23.10 -9.57 -32.48
C GLU A 472 -22.64 -10.40 -33.69
N LYS A 473 -23.26 -11.57 -33.83
CA LYS A 473 -23.00 -12.60 -34.83
C LYS A 473 -23.15 -12.14 -36.30
N GLU A 474 -23.48 -10.89 -36.58
CA GLU A 474 -23.79 -10.41 -37.93
C GLU A 474 -22.60 -9.83 -38.70
N GLU A 475 -21.49 -9.44 -38.06
CA GLU A 475 -20.33 -8.86 -38.77
C GLU A 475 -19.24 -9.87 -39.16
N LYS A 476 -19.52 -11.19 -39.11
CA LYS A 476 -18.55 -12.23 -39.47
C LYS A 476 -18.20 -12.29 -40.96
N SER A 477 -18.89 -11.56 -41.84
CA SER A 477 -18.64 -11.62 -43.28
C SER A 477 -17.68 -10.58 -43.85
N GLU A 478 -17.19 -9.61 -43.07
CA GLU A 478 -16.41 -8.48 -43.62
C GLU A 478 -14.90 -8.50 -43.34
N PHE A 479 -14.36 -9.49 -42.62
CA PHE A 479 -12.97 -9.43 -42.14
C PHE A 479 -12.13 -10.69 -42.37
N GLU A 480 -12.37 -11.41 -43.47
CA GLU A 480 -11.31 -12.22 -44.08
C GLU A 480 -10.45 -11.32 -44.98
N CYS A 481 -9.41 -10.71 -44.41
CA CYS A 481 -8.27 -10.28 -45.21
C CYS A 481 -7.48 -11.54 -45.61
N THR A 482 -7.84 -12.12 -46.75
CA THR A 482 -6.98 -13.06 -47.46
C THR A 482 -5.81 -12.28 -48.05
N ILE A 483 -4.60 -12.53 -47.56
CA ILE A 483 -3.39 -12.10 -48.24
C ILE A 483 -3.30 -12.95 -49.52
N GLN A 484 -3.42 -12.32 -50.69
CA GLN A 484 -2.99 -12.91 -51.97
C GLN A 484 -1.52 -12.62 -52.22
#